data_AF-A0A924QYX0-F1
#
_entry.id   AF-A0A924QYX0-F1
#
_cell.length_a   1.000
_cell.length_b   1.000
_cell.length_c   1.000
_cell.angle_alpha   90.00
_cell.angle_beta   90.00
_cell.angle_gamma   90.00
#
_symmetry.space_group_name_H-M   'P 1'
#
loop_
_entity.id
_entity.type
_entity.pdbx_description
1 polymer ?
#
loop_
_entity_poly.entity_id
_entity_poly.type
_entity_poly.pdbx_seq_one_letter_code
_entity_poly.pdbx_strand_id
1 'polypeptide(L)'
;MAIDLGLGDKLTLLAQGLDQLDIGFTVFDRDLVMVAANRRFQSLLNFPDALCKPGATLQDALTHNALQGEYGPGEVAQLVRDRMVLAQQFLPHRFERVRPDGSIIEVSGTPLAQGGMVTTYTDVTVPRQREKALRDLSAELENRVQHRTAELERREAQLASKAGLLQ
;
A
#
# COMPACT_ATOMS: atom_id res chain seq x y z
N MET A 1 -17.70 -3.19 -35.62
CA MET A 1 -18.98 -3.89 -35.36
C MET A 1 -19.13 -3.96 -33.85
N ALA A 2 -19.98 -3.14 -33.25
CA ALA A 2 -20.19 -3.16 -31.80
C ALA A 2 -20.96 -4.44 -31.47
N ILE A 3 -20.37 -5.33 -30.67
CA ILE A 3 -21.07 -6.51 -30.17
C ILE A 3 -22.10 -5.98 -29.18
N ASP A 4 -23.39 -6.04 -29.52
CA ASP A 4 -24.46 -5.69 -28.60
C ASP A 4 -24.61 -6.82 -27.57
N LEU A 5 -23.77 -6.75 -26.54
CA LEU A 5 -23.78 -7.68 -25.42
C LEU A 5 -24.96 -7.37 -24.50
N GLY A 6 -25.67 -8.42 -24.07
CA GLY A 6 -26.68 -8.30 -23.03
C GLY A 6 -26.07 -7.75 -21.73
N LEU A 7 -26.89 -7.17 -20.85
CA LEU A 7 -26.40 -6.59 -19.59
C LEU A 7 -25.61 -7.61 -18.75
N GLY A 8 -26.05 -8.87 -18.72
CA GLY A 8 -25.33 -9.96 -18.03
C GLY A 8 -23.96 -10.26 -18.64
N ASP A 9 -23.85 -10.24 -19.97
CA ASP A 9 -22.58 -10.47 -20.66
C ASP A 9 -21.62 -9.31 -20.44
N LYS A 10 -22.12 -8.07 -20.43
CA LYS A 10 -21.33 -6.87 -20.12
C LYS A 10 -20.79 -6.92 -18.69
N LEU A 11 -21.60 -7.32 -17.71
CA LEU A 11 -21.16 -7.46 -16.31
C LEU A 11 -20.10 -8.56 -16.17
N THR A 12 -20.26 -9.67 -16.89
CA THR A 12 -19.29 -10.77 -16.91
C THR A 12 -17.95 -10.30 -17.49
N LEU A 13 -17.97 -9.57 -18.60
CA LEU A 13 -16.77 -8.99 -19.21
C LEU A 13 -16.08 -7.96 -18.31
N LEU A 14 -16.84 -7.12 -17.60
CA LEU A 14 -16.28 -6.18 -16.63
C LEU A 14 -15.62 -6.91 -15.46
N ALA A 15 -16.25 -7.95 -14.92
CA ALA A 15 -15.67 -8.77 -13.86
C ALA A 15 -14.37 -9.44 -14.32
N GLN A 16 -14.38 -10.04 -15.52
CA GLN A 16 -13.18 -10.63 -16.12
C GLN A 16 -12.08 -9.59 -16.36
N GLY A 17 -12.44 -8.39 -16.82
CA GLY A 17 -11.50 -7.29 -17.00
C GLY A 17 -10.85 -6.87 -15.69
N LEU A 18 -11.63 -6.76 -14.61
CA LEU A 18 -11.11 -6.46 -13.27
C LEU A 18 -10.18 -7.55 -12.75
N ASP A 19 -10.42 -8.81 -13.08
CA ASP A 19 -9.55 -9.94 -12.69
C ASP A 19 -8.20 -9.94 -13.42
N GLN A 20 -8.09 -9.28 -14.58
CA GLN A 20 -6.83 -9.14 -15.32
C GLN A 20 -5.96 -7.98 -14.80
N LEU A 21 -6.50 -7.10 -13.96
CA LEU A 21 -5.73 -6.00 -13.39
C LEU A 21 -4.88 -6.50 -12.23
N ASP A 22 -3.65 -6.00 -12.14
CA ASP A 22 -2.77 -6.19 -10.98
C ASP A 22 -3.18 -5.35 -9.75
N ILE A 23 -4.47 -5.04 -9.64
CA ILE A 23 -5.08 -4.24 -8.58
C ILE A 23 -6.18 -5.07 -7.95
N GLY A 24 -6.11 -5.25 -6.63
CA GLY A 24 -7.24 -5.78 -5.86
C GLY A 24 -8.36 -4.77 -5.81
N PHE A 25 -9.60 -5.20 -5.99
CA PHE A 25 -10.77 -4.33 -6.04
C PHE A 25 -11.88 -4.91 -5.17
N THR A 26 -12.50 -4.05 -4.36
CA THR A 26 -13.69 -4.40 -3.55
C THR A 26 -14.72 -3.28 -3.59
N VAL A 27 -15.97 -3.68 -3.42
CA VAL A 27 -17.11 -2.78 -3.18
C VAL A 27 -17.82 -3.26 -1.93
N PHE A 28 -17.96 -2.37 -0.97
CA PHE A 28 -18.83 -2.54 0.19
C PHE A 28 -19.99 -1.56 0.10
N ASP A 29 -21.19 -1.99 0.50
CA ASP A 29 -22.35 -1.12 0.59
C ASP A 29 -22.34 -0.26 1.87
N ARG A 30 -23.45 0.46 2.11
CA ARG A 30 -23.61 1.34 3.28
C ARG A 30 -23.60 0.63 4.63
N ASP A 31 -23.92 -0.66 4.63
CA ASP A 31 -23.94 -1.50 5.83
C ASP A 31 -22.60 -2.22 6.01
N LEU A 32 -21.60 -1.85 5.20
CA LEU A 32 -20.27 -2.44 5.17
C LEU A 32 -20.31 -3.94 4.85
N VAL A 33 -21.26 -4.34 3.99
CA VAL A 33 -21.39 -5.68 3.43
C VAL A 33 -20.81 -5.70 2.01
N MET A 34 -20.02 -6.72 1.71
CA MET A 34 -19.38 -6.87 0.42
C MET A 34 -20.42 -7.08 -0.67
N VAL A 35 -20.35 -6.28 -1.72
CA VAL A 35 -21.17 -6.39 -2.93
C VAL A 35 -20.38 -7.07 -4.04
N ALA A 36 -19.08 -6.75 -4.16
CA ALA A 36 -18.21 -7.32 -5.17
C ALA A 36 -16.76 -7.31 -4.70
N ALA A 37 -15.99 -8.30 -5.15
CA ALA A 37 -14.55 -8.33 -5.08
C ALA A 37 -13.99 -9.03 -6.32
N ASN A 38 -12.82 -8.60 -6.79
CA ASN A 38 -12.10 -9.32 -7.85
C ASN A 38 -11.16 -10.38 -7.26
N ARG A 39 -10.71 -11.32 -8.09
CA ARG A 39 -9.81 -12.41 -7.68
C ARG A 39 -8.44 -11.89 -7.23
N ARG A 40 -8.00 -10.75 -7.76
CA ARG A 40 -6.74 -10.14 -7.38
C ARG A 40 -6.74 -9.69 -5.92
N PHE A 41 -7.84 -9.13 -5.41
CA PHE A 41 -7.99 -8.78 -3.99
C PHE A 41 -7.74 -9.99 -3.08
N GLN A 42 -8.40 -11.10 -3.38
CA GLN A 42 -8.25 -12.34 -2.62
C GLN A 42 -6.81 -12.83 -2.62
N SER A 43 -6.19 -12.88 -3.80
CA SER A 43 -4.83 -13.41 -3.98
C SER A 43 -3.79 -12.51 -3.33
N LEU A 44 -3.95 -11.20 -3.45
CA LEU A 44 -3.03 -10.20 -2.90
C LEU A 44 -3.02 -10.25 -1.37
N LEU A 45 -4.19 -10.33 -0.74
CA LEU A 45 -4.32 -10.31 0.72
C LEU A 45 -4.37 -11.71 1.35
N ASN A 46 -4.26 -12.76 0.55
CA ASN A 46 -4.35 -14.16 0.98
C ASN A 46 -5.62 -14.45 1.82
N PHE A 47 -6.75 -13.87 1.41
CA PHE A 47 -8.02 -14.04 2.13
C PHE A 47 -8.66 -15.39 1.83
N PRO A 48 -9.33 -16.01 2.82
CA PRO A 48 -10.24 -17.12 2.59
C PRO A 48 -11.36 -16.72 1.63
N ASP A 49 -11.76 -17.65 0.76
CA ASP A 49 -12.82 -17.47 -0.24
C ASP A 49 -14.15 -16.94 0.36
N ALA A 50 -14.50 -17.37 1.57
CA ALA A 50 -15.68 -16.91 2.28
C ALA A 50 -15.69 -15.39 2.57
N LEU A 51 -14.52 -14.76 2.67
CA LEU A 51 -14.36 -13.33 2.94
C LEU A 51 -14.22 -12.48 1.65
N CYS A 52 -14.27 -13.11 0.48
CA CYS A 52 -14.15 -12.45 -0.82
C CYS A 52 -15.42 -12.59 -1.68
N LYS A 53 -16.53 -12.98 -1.06
CA LYS A 53 -17.82 -13.20 -1.71
C LYS A 53 -18.86 -12.16 -1.27
N PRO A 54 -19.84 -11.85 -2.13
CA PRO A 54 -20.96 -11.00 -1.74
C PRO A 54 -21.63 -11.52 -0.45
N GLY A 55 -21.93 -10.60 0.47
CA GLY A 55 -22.47 -10.91 1.79
C GLY A 55 -21.43 -10.99 2.92
N ALA A 56 -20.13 -11.10 2.61
CA ALA A 56 -19.08 -11.03 3.63
C ALA A 56 -19.05 -9.63 4.27
N THR A 57 -18.91 -9.55 5.60
CA THR A 57 -18.87 -8.25 6.29
C THR A 57 -17.45 -7.69 6.31
N LEU A 58 -17.32 -6.35 6.28
CA LEU A 58 -16.03 -5.71 6.48
C LEU A 58 -15.44 -6.06 7.85
N GLN A 59 -16.28 -6.20 8.88
CA GLN A 59 -15.85 -6.58 10.22
C GLN A 59 -15.14 -7.94 10.24
N ASP A 60 -15.65 -8.94 9.52
CA ASP A 60 -15.01 -10.26 9.43
C ASP A 60 -13.65 -10.17 8.72
N ALA A 61 -13.56 -9.39 7.64
CA ALA A 61 -12.31 -9.15 6.92
C ALA A 61 -11.28 -8.42 7.80
N LEU A 62 -11.69 -7.41 8.56
CA LEU A 62 -10.84 -6.70 9.52
C LEU A 62 -10.40 -7.63 10.66
N THR A 63 -11.28 -8.49 11.15
CA THR A 63 -10.97 -9.47 12.20
C THR A 63 -9.92 -10.47 11.73
N HIS A 64 -10.09 -10.99 10.52
CA HIS A 64 -9.09 -11.86 9.91
C HIS A 64 -7.73 -11.16 9.77
N ASN A 65 -7.70 -9.93 9.26
CA ASN A 65 -6.45 -9.14 9.15
C ASN A 65 -5.78 -8.93 10.52
N ALA A 66 -6.55 -8.58 11.54
CA ALA A 66 -6.04 -8.40 12.90
C ALA A 66 -5.41 -9.69 13.44
N LEU A 67 -6.06 -10.84 13.23
CA LEU A 67 -5.53 -12.16 13.62
C LEU A 67 -4.25 -12.54 12.86
N GLN A 68 -4.10 -12.08 11.62
CA GLN A 68 -2.87 -12.24 10.85
C GLN A 68 -1.77 -11.23 11.23
N GLY A 69 -2.04 -10.28 12.13
CA GLY A 69 -1.07 -9.28 12.56
C GLY A 69 -0.89 -8.11 11.58
N GLU A 70 -1.78 -7.95 10.60
CA GLU A 70 -1.74 -6.86 9.61
C GLU A 70 -1.81 -5.47 10.24
N TYR A 71 -2.28 -5.38 11.48
CA TYR A 71 -2.51 -4.13 12.21
C TYR A 71 -1.49 -3.88 13.32
N GLY A 72 -0.46 -4.72 13.41
CA GLY A 72 0.52 -4.67 14.48
C GLY A 72 0.00 -5.26 15.79
N PRO A 73 0.78 -5.11 16.88
CA PRO A 73 0.42 -5.65 18.18
C PRO A 73 -0.79 -4.94 18.78
N GLY A 74 -1.68 -5.70 19.42
CA GLY A 74 -2.85 -5.16 20.10
C GLY A 74 -3.92 -6.22 20.35
N GLU A 75 -4.98 -5.82 21.07
CA GLU A 75 -6.17 -6.65 21.24
C GLU A 75 -7.01 -6.60 19.95
N VAL A 76 -7.36 -7.76 19.41
CA VAL A 76 -8.01 -7.90 18.10
C VAL A 76 -9.31 -7.11 18.04
N ALA A 77 -10.18 -7.22 19.04
CA ALA A 77 -11.46 -6.55 19.03
C ALA A 77 -11.31 -5.02 19.08
N GLN A 78 -10.32 -4.48 19.79
CA GLN A 78 -10.00 -3.05 19.78
C GLN A 78 -9.53 -2.59 18.39
N LEU A 79 -8.58 -3.31 17.80
CA LEU A 79 -8.06 -2.99 16.47
C LEU A 79 -9.14 -2.99 15.39
N VAL A 80 -10.10 -3.93 15.49
CA VAL A 80 -11.26 -4.02 14.61
C VAL A 80 -12.24 -2.87 14.87
N ARG A 81 -12.57 -2.59 16.14
CA ARG A 81 -13.48 -1.48 16.52
C ARG A 81 -12.99 -0.15 15.97
N ASP A 82 -11.72 0.19 16.18
CA ASP A 82 -11.16 1.47 15.74
C ASP A 82 -11.27 1.65 14.22
N ARG A 83 -11.05 0.56 13.47
CA ARG A 83 -11.15 0.57 12.01
C ARG A 83 -12.59 0.62 11.53
N MET A 84 -13.52 -0.04 12.22
CA MET A 84 -14.95 0.04 11.92
C MET A 84 -15.47 1.47 12.10
N VAL A 85 -15.06 2.17 13.17
CA VAL A 85 -15.40 3.58 13.38
C VAL A 85 -14.92 4.46 12.23
N LEU A 86 -13.72 4.23 11.71
CA LEU A 86 -13.21 4.95 10.55
C LEU A 86 -13.96 4.59 9.26
N ALA A 87 -14.24 3.31 9.03
CA ALA A 87 -14.94 2.83 7.84
C ALA A 87 -16.36 3.41 7.73
N GLN A 88 -17.06 3.55 8.87
CA GLN A 88 -18.40 4.13 8.94
C GLN A 88 -18.47 5.61 8.56
N GLN A 89 -17.34 6.33 8.57
CA GLN A 89 -17.31 7.73 8.15
C GLN A 89 -17.35 7.89 6.62
N PHE A 90 -17.09 6.80 5.87
CA PHE A 90 -17.02 6.80 4.41
C PHE A 90 -16.14 7.93 3.84
N LEU A 91 -15.05 8.27 4.53
CA LEU A 91 -14.12 9.30 4.04
C LEU A 91 -13.16 8.70 3.01
N PRO A 92 -12.82 9.47 1.95
CA PRO A 92 -11.78 9.07 1.04
C PRO A 92 -10.46 8.92 1.81
N HIS A 93 -9.74 7.84 1.55
CA HIS A 93 -8.49 7.55 2.24
C HIS A 93 -7.48 6.87 1.32
N ARG A 94 -6.21 7.06 1.64
CA ARG A 94 -5.09 6.40 0.98
C ARG A 94 -3.97 6.23 1.99
N PHE A 95 -3.51 5.00 2.17
CA PHE A 95 -2.40 4.69 3.05
C PHE A 95 -1.67 3.44 2.59
N GLU A 96 -0.44 3.26 3.06
CA GLU A 96 0.33 2.04 2.84
C GLU A 96 0.35 1.19 4.09
N ARG A 97 0.24 -0.12 3.89
CA ARG A 97 0.35 -1.11 4.95
C ARG A 97 1.49 -2.06 4.62
N VAL A 98 2.43 -2.14 5.55
CA VAL A 98 3.46 -3.19 5.52
C VAL A 98 2.84 -4.44 6.14
N ARG A 99 2.81 -5.51 5.37
CA ARG A 99 2.26 -6.79 5.78
C ARG A 99 3.29 -7.60 6.56
N PRO A 100 2.86 -8.60 7.35
CA PRO A 100 3.79 -9.47 8.10
C PRO A 100 4.82 -10.20 7.22
N ASP A 101 4.47 -10.47 5.96
CA ASP A 101 5.38 -11.07 4.97
C ASP A 101 6.38 -10.08 4.36
N GLY A 102 6.32 -8.80 4.74
CA GLY A 102 7.18 -7.73 4.26
C GLY A 102 6.70 -7.06 2.96
N SER A 103 5.61 -7.53 2.35
CA SER A 103 5.00 -6.84 1.21
C SER A 103 4.35 -5.52 1.65
N ILE A 104 4.31 -4.54 0.74
CA ILE A 104 3.74 -3.22 0.99
C ILE A 104 2.54 -3.05 0.09
N ILE A 105 1.36 -2.93 0.69
CA ILE A 105 0.10 -2.74 -0.02
C ILE A 105 -0.40 -1.32 0.19
N GLU A 106 -0.56 -0.58 -0.90
CA GLU A 106 -1.32 0.66 -0.90
C GLU A 106 -2.81 0.32 -0.89
N VAL A 107 -3.54 0.90 0.07
CA VAL A 107 -4.99 0.79 0.20
C VAL A 107 -5.59 2.16 -0.10
N SER A 108 -6.45 2.25 -1.12
CA SER A 108 -7.14 3.50 -1.45
C SER A 108 -8.65 3.31 -1.52
N GLY A 109 -9.38 4.00 -0.64
CA GLY A 109 -10.84 3.98 -0.58
C GLY A 109 -11.45 5.25 -1.15
N THR A 110 -12.51 5.10 -1.94
CA THR A 110 -13.36 6.19 -2.46
C THR A 110 -14.83 5.90 -2.16
N PRO A 111 -15.57 6.83 -1.51
CA PRO A 111 -16.98 6.61 -1.19
C PRO A 111 -17.85 6.59 -2.45
N LEU A 112 -18.94 5.82 -2.37
CA LEU A 112 -19.96 5.78 -3.42
C LEU A 112 -21.09 6.77 -3.12
N ALA A 113 -21.67 7.35 -4.17
CA ALA A 113 -22.75 8.35 -4.05
C ALA A 113 -23.99 7.83 -3.30
N GLN A 114 -24.29 6.54 -3.42
CA GLN A 114 -25.41 5.86 -2.77
C GLN A 114 -25.10 5.35 -1.34
N GLY A 115 -23.89 5.65 -0.85
CA GLY A 115 -23.32 5.05 0.36
C GLY A 115 -22.51 3.79 0.04
N GLY A 116 -21.62 3.43 0.95
CA GLY A 116 -20.62 2.39 0.72
C GLY A 116 -19.28 2.95 0.22
N MET A 117 -18.39 2.03 -0.15
CA MET A 117 -17.00 2.33 -0.45
C MET A 117 -16.50 1.41 -1.57
N VAL A 118 -15.75 1.98 -2.50
CA VAL A 118 -14.87 1.22 -3.40
C VAL A 118 -13.47 1.28 -2.83
N THR A 119 -12.79 0.15 -2.72
CA THR A 119 -11.40 0.11 -2.25
C THR A 119 -10.52 -0.65 -3.23
N THR A 120 -9.40 -0.03 -3.59
CA THR A 120 -8.33 -0.64 -4.36
C THR A 120 -7.14 -1.00 -3.49
N TYR A 121 -6.46 -2.08 -3.89
CA TYR A 121 -5.29 -2.63 -3.21
C TYR A 121 -4.19 -2.87 -4.23
N THR A 122 -3.06 -2.20 -4.06
CA THR A 122 -1.95 -2.27 -5.03
C THR A 122 -0.68 -2.70 -4.31
N ASP A 123 0.00 -3.70 -4.85
CA ASP A 123 1.35 -4.04 -4.40
C ASP A 123 2.33 -2.95 -4.85
N VAL A 124 2.86 -2.20 -3.88
CA VAL A 124 3.85 -1.14 -4.11
C VAL A 124 5.22 -1.51 -3.57
N THR A 125 5.45 -2.80 -3.25
CA THR A 125 6.69 -3.31 -2.67
C THR A 125 7.91 -2.96 -3.53
N VAL A 126 7.88 -3.29 -4.82
CA VAL A 126 9.00 -3.05 -5.74
C VAL A 126 9.28 -1.54 -5.92
N PRO A 127 8.27 -0.69 -6.19
CA PRO A 127 8.47 0.77 -6.19
C PRO A 127 9.11 1.31 -4.91
N ARG A 128 8.61 0.89 -3.74
CA ARG A 128 9.12 1.37 -2.44
C ARG A 128 10.53 0.89 -2.14
N GLN A 129 10.87 -0.35 -2.51
CA GLN A 129 12.23 -0.86 -2.40
C GLN A 129 13.20 -0.07 -3.29
N ARG A 130 12.80 0.26 -4.52
CA ARG A 130 13.62 1.09 -5.41
C ARG A 130 13.82 2.49 -4.87
N GLU A 131 12.75 3.13 -4.39
CA GLU A 131 12.83 4.45 -3.77
C GLU A 131 13.77 4.45 -2.57
N LYS A 132 13.67 3.42 -1.71
CA LYS A 132 14.57 3.27 -0.55
C LYS A 132 16.02 3.10 -0.99
N ALA A 133 16.30 2.20 -1.95
CA ALA A 133 17.66 1.95 -2.43
C ALA A 133 18.31 3.21 -3.02
N LEU A 134 17.53 4.00 -3.78
CA LEU A 134 18.02 5.28 -4.32
C LEU A 134 18.33 6.29 -3.22
N ARG A 135 17.48 6.37 -2.19
CA ARG A 135 17.70 7.25 -1.04
C ARG A 135 18.95 6.86 -0.25
N ASP A 136 19.12 5.57 0.04
CA ASP A 136 20.27 5.04 0.77
C ASP A 136 21.58 5.32 0.00
N LEU A 137 21.59 5.11 -1.32
CA LEU A 137 22.74 5.39 -2.17
C LEU A 137 23.08 6.89 -2.23
N SER A 138 22.07 7.77 -2.30
CA SER A 138 22.29 9.23 -2.27
C SER A 138 22.97 9.64 -0.97
N ALA A 139 22.48 9.16 0.17
CA ALA A 139 23.06 9.46 1.48
C ALA A 139 24.50 8.94 1.60
N GLU A 140 24.81 7.76 1.07
CA GLU A 140 26.18 7.23 1.05
C GLU A 140 27.11 8.11 0.20
N LEU A 141 26.67 8.53 -0.99
CA LEU A 141 27.44 9.39 -1.88
C LEU A 141 27.70 10.77 -1.25
N GLU A 142 26.69 11.37 -0.61
CA GLU A 142 26.81 12.64 0.11
C GLU A 142 27.84 12.55 1.23
N ASN A 143 27.75 11.51 2.07
CA ASN A 143 28.73 11.27 3.13
C ASN A 143 30.16 11.10 2.58
N ARG A 144 30.30 10.37 1.46
CA ARG A 144 31.61 10.15 0.82
C ARG A 144 32.20 11.44 0.25
N VAL A 145 31.37 12.30 -0.36
CA VAL A 145 31.79 13.62 -0.86
C VAL A 145 32.26 14.47 0.31
N GLN A 146 31.46 14.60 1.37
CA GLN A 146 31.82 15.39 2.55
C GLN A 146 33.14 14.93 3.18
N HIS A 147 33.32 13.62 3.35
CA HIS A 147 34.56 13.08 3.92
C HIS A 147 35.78 13.41 3.05
N ARG A 148 35.67 13.26 1.72
CA ARG A 148 36.77 13.58 0.79
C ARG A 148 37.09 15.07 0.76
N THR A 149 36.07 15.93 0.74
CA THR A 149 36.27 17.39 0.78
C THR A 149 37.00 17.80 2.05
N ALA A 150 36.56 17.33 3.21
CA ALA A 150 37.21 17.63 4.48
C ALA A 150 38.66 17.10 4.54
N GLU A 151 38.95 15.94 3.93
CA GLU A 151 40.30 15.42 3.84
C GLU A 151 41.20 16.28 2.95
N LEU A 152 40.69 16.72 1.80
CA LEU A 152 41.41 17.61 0.88
C LEU A 152 41.72 18.95 1.53
N GLU A 153 40.74 19.60 2.16
CA GLU A 153 40.92 20.86 2.88
C GLU A 153 41.97 20.74 3.99
N ARG A 154 41.96 19.63 4.75
CA ARG A 154 42.99 19.37 5.77
C ARG A 154 44.38 19.22 5.16
N ARG A 155 44.51 18.51 4.04
CA ARG A 155 45.80 18.33 3.36
C ARG A 155 46.31 19.66 2.79
N GLU A 156 45.45 20.46 2.18
CA GLU A 156 45.80 21.79 1.67
C GLU A 156 46.27 22.72 2.79
N ALA A 157 45.55 22.75 3.92
CA ALA A 157 45.95 23.55 5.09
C ALA A 157 47.32 23.11 5.65
N GLN A 158 47.58 21.79 5.70
CA GLN A 158 48.89 21.27 6.14
C GLN A 158 50.02 21.66 5.18
N LEU A 159 49.78 21.60 3.86
CA LEU A 159 50.76 21.99 2.86
C LEU A 159 51.06 23.49 2.93
N ALA A 160 50.03 24.33 3.04
CA ALA A 160 50.19 25.78 3.20
C ALA A 160 50.99 26.13 4.46
N SER A 161 50.70 25.47 5.59
CA SER A 161 51.45 25.66 6.84
C SER A 161 52.92 25.25 6.72
N LYS A 162 53.22 24.10 6.09
CA LYS A 162 54.61 23.68 5.86
C LYS A 162 55.38 24.62 4.94
N ALA A 163 54.74 25.12 3.88
CA ALA A 163 55.36 26.05 2.95
C ALA A 163 55.69 27.39 3.61
N GLY A 164 54.81 27.91 4.48
CA GLY A 164 55.05 29.15 5.23
C GLY A 164 56.12 29.03 6.32
N LEU A 165 56.43 27.83 6.81
CA LEU A 165 57.51 27.57 7.78
C LEU A 165 58.90 27.47 7.13
N LEU A 166 58.98 27.38 5.80
CA LEU A 166 60.22 27.24 5.02
C LEU A 166 60.69 28.56 4.39
N GLN A 167 59.97 29.67 4.60
CA GLN A 167 60.33 31.03 4.20
C GLN A 167 60.78 31.85 5.41
#